data_AF-A0A9E8HUQ2-F1
#
_entry.id   AF-A0A9E8HUQ2-F1
#
_cell.length_a   1.000
_cell.length_b   1.000
_cell.length_c   1.000
_cell.angle_alpha   90.00
_cell.angle_beta   90.00
_cell.angle_gamma   90.00
#
_symmetry.space_group_name_H-M   'P 1'
#
loop_
_entity.id
_entity.type
_entity.pdbx_description
1 polymer ?
#
loop_
_entity_poly.entity_id
_entity_poly.type
_entity_poly.pdbx_seq_one_letter_code
_entity_poly.pdbx_strand_id
1 'polypeptide(L)'
;MNIQIAAASEQQSSVAEEISANLVRVCDISNNTSLQAEQARKDTESLAEISSNLTQLIKQSGVDTGQLLDLSSAKAAHLNWKTKLRSYLDGKSSLKEEQAVSHHHCEFGKWYYSDGLKKFGNIAALKEVEKPHEELHSLIREIIQAKQAGDVQKAEEKYRLVSEYSNTIVELLDKTESAANTAVE
;
A
#
# COMPACT_ATOMS: atom_id res chain seq x y z
N MET A 1 35.28 -39.86 -36.68
CA MET A 1 35.17 -39.45 -35.27
C MET A 1 35.62 -38.00 -35.06
N ASN A 2 36.82 -37.59 -35.48
CA ASN A 2 37.29 -36.19 -35.31
C ASN A 2 36.42 -35.09 -35.97
N ILE A 3 35.86 -35.34 -37.16
CA ILE A 3 35.00 -34.34 -37.84
C ILE A 3 33.69 -34.08 -37.09
N GLN A 4 33.10 -35.12 -36.48
CA GLN A 4 31.88 -34.96 -35.68
C GLN A 4 32.13 -34.21 -34.38
N ILE A 5 33.31 -34.38 -33.77
CA ILE A 5 33.70 -33.63 -32.55
C ILE A 5 33.92 -32.14 -32.89
N ALA A 6 34.58 -31.84 -34.02
CA ALA A 6 34.76 -30.46 -34.47
C ALA A 6 33.42 -29.77 -34.77
N ALA A 7 32.52 -30.42 -35.50
CA ALA A 7 31.19 -29.89 -35.80
C ALA A 7 30.33 -29.68 -34.53
N ALA A 8 30.41 -30.61 -33.57
CA ALA A 8 29.73 -30.46 -32.28
C ALA A 8 30.29 -29.30 -31.44
N SER A 9 31.61 -29.09 -31.49
CA SER A 9 32.26 -27.96 -30.81
C SER A 9 31.88 -26.61 -31.43
N GLU A 10 31.78 -26.54 -32.76
CA GLU A 10 31.27 -25.35 -33.46
C GLU A 10 29.82 -25.06 -33.07
N GLN A 11 28.95 -26.08 -33.04
CA GLN A 11 27.58 -25.92 -32.58
C GLN A 11 27.49 -25.45 -31.12
N GLN A 12 28.29 -26.03 -30.22
CA GLN A 12 28.32 -25.58 -28.83
C GLN A 12 28.77 -24.12 -28.69
N SER A 13 29.76 -23.67 -29.47
CA SER A 13 30.20 -22.27 -29.46
C SER A 13 29.07 -21.33 -29.90
N SER A 14 28.37 -21.69 -30.97
CA SER A 14 27.21 -20.93 -31.46
C SER A 14 26.08 -20.86 -30.42
N VAL A 15 25.79 -21.97 -29.75
CA VAL A 15 24.78 -22.00 -28.67
C VAL A 15 25.21 -21.14 -27.48
N ALA A 16 26.49 -21.16 -27.10
CA ALA A 16 27.01 -20.35 -26.00
C ALA A 16 26.95 -18.84 -26.29
N GLU A 17 27.22 -18.43 -27.53
CA GLU A 17 27.05 -17.05 -27.98
C GLU A 17 25.57 -16.62 -27.92
N GLU A 18 24.65 -17.48 -28.36
CA GLU A 18 23.22 -17.21 -28.30
C GLU A 18 22.71 -17.10 -26.85
N ILE A 19 23.16 -18.00 -25.96
CA ILE A 19 22.86 -17.92 -24.52
C ILE A 19 23.39 -16.61 -23.93
N SER A 20 24.60 -16.21 -24.29
CA SER A 20 25.20 -14.95 -23.79
C SER A 20 24.39 -13.74 -24.26
N ALA A 21 23.98 -13.71 -25.53
CA ALA A 21 23.10 -12.66 -26.06
C ALA A 21 21.72 -12.66 -25.38
N ASN A 22 21.18 -13.84 -25.05
CA ASN A 22 19.93 -13.97 -24.29
C ASN A 22 20.07 -13.43 -22.87
N LEU A 23 21.17 -13.71 -22.18
CA LEU A 23 21.43 -13.20 -20.84
C LEU A 23 21.50 -11.68 -20.80
N VAL A 24 22.15 -11.05 -21.79
CA VAL A 24 22.19 -9.59 -21.91
C VAL A 24 20.77 -9.02 -22.09
N ARG A 25 19.97 -9.60 -23.00
CA ARG A 25 18.57 -9.19 -23.21
C ARG A 25 17.73 -9.32 -21.94
N VAL A 26 17.90 -10.41 -21.18
CA VAL A 26 17.19 -10.62 -19.92
C VAL A 26 17.59 -9.55 -18.88
N CYS A 27 18.88 -9.21 -18.78
CA CYS A 27 19.34 -8.13 -17.91
C CYS A 27 18.74 -6.77 -18.31
N ASP A 28 18.74 -6.43 -19.60
CA ASP A 28 18.17 -5.18 -20.10
C ASP A 28 16.67 -5.08 -19.81
N ILE A 29 15.93 -6.17 -20.07
CA ILE A 29 14.51 -6.26 -19.74
C ILE A 29 14.30 -6.11 -18.23
N SER A 30 15.09 -6.80 -17.40
CA SER A 30 14.98 -6.73 -15.94
C SER A 30 15.21 -5.30 -15.43
N ASN A 31 16.21 -4.60 -15.95
CA ASN A 31 16.48 -3.22 -15.60
C ASN A 31 15.33 -2.28 -16.04
N ASN A 32 14.83 -2.43 -17.26
CA ASN A 32 13.68 -1.66 -17.75
C ASN A 32 12.41 -1.93 -16.94
N THR A 33 12.14 -3.19 -16.58
CA THR A 33 11.02 -3.55 -15.71
C THR A 33 11.16 -2.91 -14.33
N SER A 34 12.37 -2.87 -13.76
CA SER A 34 12.62 -2.21 -12.48
C SER A 34 12.33 -0.70 -12.56
N LEU A 35 12.78 -0.03 -13.63
CA LEU A 35 12.51 1.39 -13.87
C LEU A 35 11.00 1.68 -14.08
N GLN A 36 10.31 0.83 -14.84
CA GLN A 36 8.87 0.96 -15.04
C GLN A 36 8.08 0.74 -13.74
N ALA A 37 8.47 -0.23 -12.91
CA ALA A 37 7.84 -0.46 -11.61
C ALA A 37 8.02 0.73 -10.66
N GLU A 38 9.20 1.35 -10.67
CA GLU A 38 9.49 2.57 -9.92
C GLU A 38 8.63 3.75 -10.39
N GLN A 39 8.49 3.94 -11.70
CA GLN A 39 7.64 4.98 -12.28
C GLN A 39 6.15 4.76 -11.94
N ALA A 40 5.66 3.53 -12.10
CA ALA A 40 4.28 3.18 -11.76
C ALA A 40 3.97 3.43 -10.27
N ARG A 41 4.94 3.23 -9.37
CA ARG A 41 4.77 3.57 -7.95
C ARG A 41 4.61 5.09 -7.75
N LYS A 42 5.44 5.91 -8.40
CA LYS A 42 5.35 7.38 -8.32
C LYS A 42 4.04 7.90 -8.90
N ASP A 43 3.57 7.31 -10.00
CA ASP A 43 2.29 7.68 -10.61
C ASP A 43 1.13 7.34 -9.67
N THR A 44 1.19 6.20 -8.99
CA THR A 44 0.20 5.78 -7.97
C THR A 44 0.19 6.72 -6.77
N GLU A 45 1.37 7.13 -6.28
CA GLU A 45 1.50 8.11 -5.19
C GLU A 45 0.88 9.47 -5.60
N SER A 46 1.16 9.94 -6.82
CA SER A 46 0.60 11.19 -7.35
C SER A 46 -0.92 11.11 -7.53
N LEU A 47 -1.44 9.98 -8.02
CA LEU A 47 -2.88 9.76 -8.17
C LEU A 47 -3.60 9.77 -6.81
N ALA A 48 -3.00 9.16 -5.79
CA ALA A 48 -3.52 9.17 -4.43
C ALA A 48 -3.56 10.60 -3.84
N GLU A 49 -2.54 11.41 -4.10
CA GLU A 49 -2.49 12.81 -3.68
C GLU A 49 -3.57 13.65 -4.38
N ILE A 50 -3.71 13.52 -5.71
CA ILE A 50 -4.77 14.20 -6.47
C ILE A 50 -6.15 13.80 -5.95
N SER A 51 -6.38 12.50 -5.71
CA SER A 51 -7.64 12.00 -5.15
C SER A 51 -7.94 12.61 -3.79
N SER A 52 -6.94 12.66 -2.89
CA SER A 52 -7.08 13.30 -1.58
C SER A 52 -7.44 14.78 -1.69
N ASN A 53 -6.78 15.51 -2.59
CA ASN A 53 -7.03 16.94 -2.81
C ASN A 53 -8.44 17.18 -3.38
N LEU A 54 -8.89 16.34 -4.31
CA LEU A 54 -10.25 16.42 -4.86
C LEU A 54 -11.31 16.17 -3.79
N THR A 55 -11.15 15.12 -2.97
CA THR A 55 -12.07 14.86 -1.85
C THR A 55 -12.10 16.02 -0.86
N GLN A 56 -10.94 16.64 -0.57
CA GLN A 56 -10.88 17.81 0.30
C GLN A 56 -11.61 19.02 -0.29
N LEU A 57 -11.44 19.30 -1.59
CA LEU A 57 -12.13 20.39 -2.28
C LEU A 57 -13.65 20.20 -2.29
N ILE A 58 -14.10 18.96 -2.50
CA ILE A 58 -15.51 18.59 -2.43
C ILE A 58 -16.08 18.87 -1.03
N LYS A 59 -15.37 18.43 0.02
CA LYS A 59 -15.78 18.70 1.42
C LYS A 59 -15.84 20.20 1.73
N GLN A 60 -14.85 20.97 1.27
CA GLN A 60 -14.81 22.43 1.45
C GLN A 60 -15.93 23.16 0.69
N SER A 61 -16.37 22.59 -0.43
CA SER A 61 -17.46 23.13 -1.25
C SER A 61 -18.84 22.81 -0.68
N GLY A 62 -18.93 22.05 0.42
CA GLY A 62 -20.18 21.69 1.09
C GLY A 62 -21.09 20.76 0.26
N VAL A 63 -20.56 20.15 -0.79
CA VAL A 63 -21.28 19.20 -1.63
C VAL A 63 -21.42 17.89 -0.87
N ASP A 64 -22.66 17.51 -0.55
CA ASP A 64 -22.94 16.17 -0.04
C ASP A 64 -22.72 15.17 -1.17
N THR A 65 -21.67 14.37 -1.04
CA THR A 65 -21.26 13.39 -2.05
C THR A 65 -21.83 12.00 -1.81
N GLY A 66 -22.73 11.88 -0.84
CA GLY A 66 -23.35 10.61 -0.47
C GLY A 66 -22.42 9.73 0.36
N GLN A 67 -23.05 8.77 1.04
CA GLN A 67 -22.42 7.89 2.01
C GLN A 67 -21.31 7.00 1.41
N LEU A 68 -21.47 6.56 0.16
CA LEU A 68 -20.52 5.70 -0.56
C LEU A 68 -19.18 6.39 -0.84
N LEU A 69 -19.20 7.66 -1.24
CA LEU A 69 -17.96 8.37 -1.55
C LEU A 69 -17.11 8.57 -0.28
N ASP A 70 -17.76 8.79 0.87
CA ASP A 70 -17.08 8.94 2.15
C ASP A 70 -16.33 7.67 2.58
N LEU A 71 -16.97 6.48 2.46
CA LEU A 71 -16.34 5.21 2.80
C LEU A 71 -15.19 4.87 1.84
N SER A 72 -15.40 5.09 0.54
CA SER A 72 -14.36 4.90 -0.48
C SER A 72 -13.14 5.81 -0.23
N SER A 73 -13.37 7.09 0.09
CA SER A 73 -12.29 8.02 0.45
C SER A 73 -11.57 7.63 1.73
N ALA A 74 -12.29 7.15 2.74
CA ALA A 74 -11.69 6.67 4.00
C ALA A 74 -10.79 5.44 3.77
N LYS A 75 -11.26 4.48 2.99
CA LYS A 75 -10.48 3.29 2.58
C LYS A 75 -9.22 3.68 1.80
N ALA A 76 -9.34 4.60 0.84
CA ALA A 76 -8.20 5.11 0.08
C ALA A 76 -7.18 5.81 0.99
N ALA A 77 -7.63 6.62 1.94
CA ALA A 77 -6.76 7.28 2.92
C ALA A 77 -5.99 6.26 3.79
N HIS A 78 -6.66 5.21 4.24
CA HIS A 78 -6.04 4.12 5.00
C HIS A 78 -4.98 3.36 4.18
N LEU A 79 -5.29 2.96 2.94
CA LEU A 79 -4.34 2.27 2.07
C LEU A 79 -3.13 3.14 1.72
N ASN A 80 -3.35 4.44 1.46
CA ASN A 80 -2.27 5.39 1.23
C ASN A 80 -1.33 5.47 2.44
N TRP A 81 -1.89 5.42 3.66
CA TRP A 81 -1.09 5.40 4.89
C TRP A 81 -0.16 4.17 4.93
N LYS A 82 -0.65 2.97 4.59
CA LYS A 82 0.16 1.75 4.50
C LYS A 82 1.26 1.84 3.43
N THR A 83 0.98 2.45 2.28
CA THR A 83 1.97 2.70 1.22
C THR A 83 3.07 3.63 1.71
N LYS A 84 2.73 4.71 2.43
CA LYS A 84 3.70 5.63 3.02
C LYS A 84 4.63 4.93 4.00
N LEU A 85 4.11 4.01 4.81
CA LEU A 85 4.95 3.18 5.71
C LEU A 85 5.93 2.30 4.94
N ARG A 86 5.51 1.68 3.82
CA ARG A 86 6.42 0.90 2.97
C ARG A 86 7.52 1.76 2.37
N SER A 87 7.17 2.91 1.80
CA SER A 87 8.14 3.86 1.24
C SER A 87 9.11 4.36 2.32
N TYR A 88 8.63 4.55 3.55
CA TYR A 88 9.49 4.85 4.68
C TYR A 88 10.45 3.71 4.96
N LEU A 89 10.00 2.46 5.07
CA LEU A 89 10.85 1.28 5.30
C LEU A 89 11.92 1.11 4.21
N ASP A 90 11.57 1.33 2.96
CA ASP A 90 12.48 1.29 1.81
C ASP A 90 13.52 2.43 1.80
N GLY A 91 13.40 3.43 2.68
CA GLY A 91 14.29 4.59 2.71
C GLY A 91 13.99 5.62 1.61
N LYS A 92 12.81 5.54 1.00
CA LYS A 92 12.36 6.42 -0.10
C LYS A 92 11.61 7.65 0.40
N SER A 93 11.18 7.67 1.65
CA SER A 93 10.55 8.81 2.30
C SER A 93 10.94 8.92 3.77
N SER A 94 10.79 10.13 4.33
CA SER A 94 10.83 10.35 5.77
C SER A 94 9.41 10.35 6.34
N LEU A 95 9.21 9.66 7.46
CA LEU A 95 7.93 9.66 8.18
C LEU A 95 8.19 10.32 9.54
N LYS A 96 7.56 11.47 9.79
CA LYS A 96 7.69 12.15 11.09
C LYS A 96 6.95 11.33 12.13
N GLU A 97 7.57 11.15 13.29
CA GLU A 97 7.02 10.34 14.37
C GLU A 97 5.63 10.88 14.77
N GLU A 98 5.45 12.19 14.89
CA GLU A 98 4.15 12.81 15.22
C GLU A 98 3.02 12.47 14.23
N GLN A 99 3.34 12.20 12.96
CA GLN A 99 2.38 11.83 11.92
C GLN A 99 2.08 10.32 11.89
N ALA A 100 2.94 9.50 12.51
CA ALA A 100 2.89 8.06 12.41
C ALA A 100 1.98 7.39 13.45
N VAL A 101 1.83 8.03 14.61
CA VAL A 101 1.48 7.26 15.80
C VAL A 101 0.03 7.22 16.22
N SER A 102 -0.68 8.33 16.12
CA SER A 102 -2.02 8.37 16.67
C SER A 102 -3.04 7.92 15.65
N HIS A 103 -3.74 6.83 15.96
CA HIS A 103 -4.88 6.36 15.20
C HIS A 103 -6.02 7.39 15.16
N HIS A 104 -6.08 8.36 16.08
CA HIS A 104 -7.04 9.47 15.99
C HIS A 104 -6.60 10.59 15.03
N HIS A 105 -5.29 10.75 14.81
CA HIS A 105 -4.76 11.89 14.05
C HIS A 105 -4.42 11.57 12.60
N CYS A 106 -4.46 10.30 12.18
CA CYS A 106 -4.37 9.95 10.77
C CYS A 106 -5.65 10.39 10.02
N GLU A 107 -5.57 10.59 8.71
CA GLU A 107 -6.72 11.07 7.92
C GLU A 107 -7.94 10.14 8.01
N PHE A 108 -7.68 8.82 8.06
CA PHE A 108 -8.72 7.83 8.31
C PHE A 108 -9.33 7.98 9.71
N GLY A 109 -8.50 8.14 10.74
CA GLY A 109 -8.92 8.35 12.12
C GLY A 109 -9.78 9.60 12.30
N LYS A 110 -9.34 10.73 11.75
CA LYS A 110 -10.10 11.99 11.78
C LYS A 110 -11.49 11.78 11.19
N TRP A 111 -11.60 11.09 10.05
CA TRP A 111 -12.88 10.73 9.46
C TRP A 111 -13.68 9.78 10.36
N TYR A 112 -13.06 8.72 10.87
CA TYR A 112 -13.70 7.70 11.71
C TYR A 112 -14.40 8.34 12.91
N TYR A 113 -13.67 9.15 13.69
CA TYR A 113 -14.19 9.79 14.89
C TYR A 113 -15.12 11.00 14.63
N SER A 114 -15.29 11.40 13.37
CA SER A 114 -16.21 12.48 12.98
C SER A 114 -17.37 11.94 12.14
N ASP A 115 -17.31 12.13 10.82
CA ASP A 115 -18.37 11.75 9.89
C ASP A 115 -18.63 10.24 9.89
N GLY A 116 -17.59 9.42 10.06
CA GLY A 116 -17.70 7.97 10.08
C GLY A 116 -18.68 7.48 11.16
N LEU A 117 -18.36 7.74 12.44
CA LEU A 117 -19.23 7.37 13.55
C LEU A 117 -20.59 8.08 13.51
N LYS A 118 -20.65 9.33 13.02
CA LYS A 118 -21.91 10.07 12.90
C LYS A 118 -22.87 9.44 11.88
N LYS A 119 -22.35 9.01 10.73
CA LYS A 119 -23.16 8.48 9.61
C LYS A 119 -23.40 6.97 9.71
N PHE A 120 -22.42 6.22 10.17
CA PHE A 120 -22.40 4.76 10.12
C PHE A 120 -22.27 4.10 11.50
N GLY A 121 -22.27 4.87 12.59
CA GLY A 121 -22.07 4.35 13.95
C GLY A 121 -23.18 3.44 14.47
N ASN A 122 -24.25 3.22 13.72
CA ASN A 122 -25.26 2.18 13.98
C ASN A 122 -24.87 0.81 13.38
N ILE A 123 -23.92 0.77 12.45
CA ILE A 123 -23.45 -0.46 11.80
C ILE A 123 -22.35 -1.10 12.67
N ALA A 124 -22.57 -2.34 13.11
CA ALA A 124 -21.64 -3.06 13.98
C ALA A 124 -20.25 -3.20 13.37
N ALA A 125 -20.17 -3.49 12.06
CA ALA A 125 -18.90 -3.65 11.34
C ALA A 125 -18.01 -2.40 11.44
N LEU A 126 -18.57 -1.18 11.44
CA LEU A 126 -17.78 0.04 11.61
C LEU A 126 -17.19 0.15 13.02
N LYS A 127 -17.93 -0.23 14.05
CA LYS A 127 -17.42 -0.19 15.44
C LYS A 127 -16.26 -1.16 15.62
N GLU A 128 -16.32 -2.32 14.97
CA GLU A 128 -15.25 -3.32 15.00
C GLU A 128 -13.94 -2.82 14.36
N VAL A 129 -13.95 -1.72 13.60
CA VAL A 129 -12.73 -1.14 12.98
C VAL A 129 -11.79 -0.49 14.00
N GLU A 130 -12.31 0.05 15.11
CA GLU A 130 -11.51 0.83 16.06
C GLU A 130 -10.33 0.03 16.61
N LYS A 131 -10.60 -1.18 17.10
CA LYS A 131 -9.58 -2.05 17.69
C LYS A 131 -8.44 -2.43 16.72
N PRO A 132 -8.70 -3.02 15.53
CA PRO A 132 -7.62 -3.33 14.58
C PRO A 132 -6.90 -2.08 14.08
N HIS A 133 -7.56 -0.92 14.04
CA HIS A 133 -6.92 0.34 13.70
C HIS A 133 -5.96 0.85 14.79
N GLU A 134 -6.33 0.74 16.06
CA GLU A 134 -5.45 1.04 17.18
C GLU A 134 -4.22 0.12 17.20
N GLU A 135 -4.43 -1.20 17.08
CA GLU A 135 -3.36 -2.21 17.04
C GLU A 135 -2.39 -1.98 15.88
N LEU A 136 -2.93 -1.65 14.69
CA LEU A 136 -2.14 -1.27 13.53
C LEU A 136 -1.20 -0.09 13.87
N HIS A 137 -1.72 0.99 14.47
CA HIS A 137 -0.91 2.13 14.90
C HIS A 137 0.07 1.83 16.03
N SER A 138 -0.22 0.85 16.90
CA SER A 138 0.74 0.32 17.86
C SER A 138 1.94 -0.32 17.15
N LEU A 139 1.69 -1.22 16.20
CA LEU A 139 2.75 -1.86 15.41
C LEU A 139 3.61 -0.87 14.65
N ILE A 140 3.01 0.20 14.13
CA ILE A 140 3.70 1.26 13.40
C ILE A 140 4.75 1.95 14.27
N ARG A 141 4.46 2.17 15.57
CA ARG A 141 5.45 2.67 16.54
C ARG A 141 6.66 1.78 16.57
N GLU A 142 6.41 0.49 16.77
CA GLU A 142 7.45 -0.49 16.93
C GLU A 142 8.29 -0.66 15.66
N ILE A 143 7.66 -0.51 14.48
CA ILE A 143 8.35 -0.51 13.19
C ILE A 143 9.30 0.68 13.08
N ILE A 144 8.86 1.88 13.43
CA ILE A 144 9.68 3.10 13.37
C ILE A 144 10.86 2.97 14.35
N GLN A 145 10.60 2.52 15.57
CA GLN A 145 11.65 2.30 16.58
C GLN A 145 12.66 1.23 16.12
N ALA A 146 12.19 0.11 15.58
CA ALA A 146 13.07 -0.94 15.04
C ALA A 146 13.93 -0.41 13.90
N LYS A 147 13.35 0.36 12.96
CA LYS A 147 14.11 0.97 11.86
C LYS A 147 15.15 1.97 12.37
N GLN A 148 14.78 2.84 13.30
CA GLN A 148 15.72 3.81 13.90
C GLN A 148 16.87 3.11 14.66
N ALA A 149 16.61 1.95 15.25
CA ALA A 149 17.62 1.10 15.88
C ALA A 149 18.46 0.27 14.89
N GLY A 150 18.18 0.34 13.59
CA GLY A 150 18.86 -0.45 12.56
C GLY A 150 18.41 -1.91 12.46
N ASP A 151 17.38 -2.30 13.21
CA ASP A 151 16.81 -3.66 13.19
C ASP A 151 15.78 -3.80 12.06
N VAL A 152 16.29 -3.93 10.84
CA VAL A 152 15.48 -4.08 9.62
C VAL A 152 14.63 -5.34 9.65
N GLN A 153 15.14 -6.44 10.22
CA GLN A 153 14.43 -7.71 10.26
C GLN A 153 13.15 -7.60 11.10
N LYS A 154 13.27 -7.04 12.31
CA LYS A 154 12.12 -6.82 13.20
C LYS A 154 11.10 -5.85 12.59
N ALA A 155 11.57 -4.83 11.87
CA ALA A 155 10.70 -3.89 11.16
C ALA A 155 9.86 -4.60 10.07
N GLU A 156 10.48 -5.49 9.28
CA GLU A 156 9.80 -6.26 8.24
C GLU A 156 8.83 -7.31 8.81
N GLU A 157 9.20 -7.98 9.91
CA GLU A 157 8.30 -8.89 10.64
C GLU A 157 7.02 -8.20 11.10
N LYS A 158 7.14 -6.99 11.66
CA LYS A 158 6.00 -6.20 12.10
C LYS A 158 5.19 -5.63 10.94
N TYR A 159 5.85 -5.27 9.83
CA TYR A 159 5.16 -4.80 8.64
C TYR A 159 4.21 -5.87 8.05
N ARG A 160 4.56 -7.15 8.17
CA ARG A 160 3.63 -8.24 7.81
C ARG A 160 2.35 -8.22 8.65
N LEU A 161 2.48 -8.04 9.96
CA LEU A 161 1.32 -7.90 10.85
C LEU A 161 0.47 -6.67 10.53
N VAL A 162 1.10 -5.52 10.22
CA VAL A 162 0.38 -4.33 9.74
C VAL A 162 -0.44 -4.63 8.50
N SER A 163 0.06 -5.48 7.59
CA SER A 163 -0.67 -5.87 6.39
C SER A 163 -1.91 -6.69 6.70
N GLU A 164 -1.86 -7.58 7.69
CA GLU A 164 -2.99 -8.37 8.15
C GLU A 164 -4.07 -7.48 8.76
N TYR A 165 -3.71 -6.61 9.71
CA TYR A 165 -4.65 -5.66 10.32
C TYR A 165 -5.27 -4.70 9.31
N SER A 166 -4.48 -4.22 8.34
CA SER A 166 -4.97 -3.36 7.26
C SER A 166 -6.03 -4.08 6.41
N ASN A 167 -5.83 -5.36 6.09
CA ASN A 167 -6.83 -6.14 5.36
C ASN A 167 -8.12 -6.29 6.18
N THR A 168 -8.01 -6.59 7.49
CA THR A 168 -9.18 -6.66 8.38
C THR A 168 -9.96 -5.34 8.41
N ILE A 169 -9.27 -4.20 8.49
CA ILE A 169 -9.92 -2.88 8.45
C ILE A 169 -10.67 -2.69 7.13
N VAL A 170 -10.05 -3.00 5.99
CA VAL A 170 -10.68 -2.88 4.69
C VAL A 170 -11.92 -3.78 4.57
N GLU A 171 -11.84 -5.03 5.02
CA GLU A 171 -12.97 -5.96 5.03
C GLU A 171 -14.15 -5.45 5.88
N LEU A 172 -13.86 -4.83 7.04
CA LEU A 172 -14.88 -4.23 7.89
C LEU A 172 -15.51 -2.98 7.27
N LEU A 173 -14.73 -2.19 6.54
CA LEU A 173 -15.25 -1.05 5.77
C LEU A 173 -16.13 -1.52 4.60
N ASP A 174 -15.73 -2.57 3.88
CA ASP A 174 -16.53 -3.14 2.79
C ASP A 174 -17.85 -3.74 3.32
N LYS A 175 -17.83 -4.39 4.49
CA LYS A 175 -19.05 -4.83 5.20
C LYS A 175 -19.94 -3.65 5.61
N THR A 176 -19.34 -2.55 6.05
CA THR A 176 -20.06 -1.33 6.42
C THR A 176 -20.74 -0.72 5.21
N GLU A 177 -20.03 -0.64 4.08
CA GLU A 177 -20.56 -0.17 2.80
C GLU A 177 -21.74 -1.01 2.32
N SER A 178 -21.59 -2.34 2.33
CA SER A 178 -22.68 -3.25 1.96
C SER A 178 -23.92 -3.07 2.85
N ALA A 179 -23.73 -2.95 4.17
CA ALA A 179 -24.84 -2.77 5.11
C ALA A 179 -25.53 -1.39 4.97
N ALA A 180 -24.75 -0.35 4.67
CA ALA A 180 -25.29 0.98 4.40
C ALA A 180 -26.14 1.00 3.12
N ASN A 181 -25.73 0.29 2.07
CA ASN A 181 -26.49 0.19 0.82
C ASN A 181 -27.83 -0.53 1.01
N THR A 182 -27.87 -1.63 1.77
CA THR A 182 -29.13 -2.35 2.05
C THR A 182 -30.11 -1.55 2.90
N ALA A 183 -29.65 -0.54 3.65
CA ALA A 183 -30.52 0.32 4.45
C ALA A 183 -31.14 1.49 3.67
N VAL A 184 -30.70 1.73 2.43
CA VAL A 184 -31.17 2.81 1.55
C VAL A 184 -32.23 2.32 0.54
N GLU A 185 -32.34 1.00 0.33
CA GLU A 185 -33.43 0.33 -0.41
C GLU A 185 -34.66 0.05 0.49
#